data_AF-A0A938XUE2-F1
#
_entry.id   AF-A0A938XUE2-F1
#
_cell.length_a   1.000
_cell.length_b   1.000
_cell.length_c   1.000
_cell.angle_alpha   90.00
_cell.angle_beta   90.00
_cell.angle_gamma   90.00
#
_symmetry.space_group_name_H-M   'P 1'
#
loop_
_entity.id
_entity.type
_entity.pdbx_description
1 polymer ?
#
loop_
_entity_poly.entity_id
_entity_poly.type
_entity_poly.pdbx_seq_one_letter_code
_entity_poly.pdbx_strand_id
1 'polypeptide(L)'
;MRRENIREQFERGVYEEFSEHNHQQEREGIEKQLAEVEEELESIETRIKESAAERQKNQAAYENLEYQLQPELDKFLARVESLAEEEWHDLAAAPKQALRQELETLDEVEDDLNQQQQVVRKNFERYIRRLKNSNNPQIRQFIKNIEQIMQQGKIYNYDYVESRFLNILETFAKYKENYEREQKENEKNLEILAERSFRRAKVVYESIIELPKNSRIKIYDRNFQVIKIDWEAVLGEDGEEKIYEYLEQVLEDLQELKEEGAADDKLDQEMKERLKVHNLINIIAPIEECRIRVWKPRSEEVIRQSQLDYFDWSAVARWSGGESYSVYMTMFMILVSYIRKQIEGRSDVCKTIIADNPFGKASSAHILNTVFEIAAANKIQLICLTAHRQESILLRFPVAYSLQLRSVMGREVMQHDRLESGFYNVSGMEE
;
A
#
# COMPACT_ATOMS: atom_id res chain seq x y z
N MET A 1 -13.66 -26.66 -28.63
CA MET A 1 -14.41 -25.62 -29.36
C MET A 1 -15.74 -25.18 -28.71
N ARG A 2 -16.14 -25.65 -27.50
CA ARG A 2 -17.36 -25.17 -26.81
C ARG A 2 -17.13 -24.34 -25.53
N ARG A 3 -15.87 -24.17 -25.08
CA ARG A 3 -15.54 -23.45 -23.83
C ARG A 3 -15.36 -21.94 -24.01
N GLU A 4 -14.97 -21.48 -25.19
CA GLU A 4 -14.75 -20.04 -25.44
C GLU A 4 -16.05 -19.26 -25.57
N ASN A 5 -17.13 -19.90 -26.04
CA ASN A 5 -18.39 -19.22 -26.38
C ASN A 5 -19.30 -18.89 -25.17
N ILE A 6 -18.99 -19.40 -23.96
CA ILE A 6 -19.82 -19.16 -22.75
C ILE A 6 -19.29 -17.98 -21.93
N ARG A 7 -17.98 -17.68 -22.01
CA ARG A 7 -17.36 -16.55 -21.28
C ARG A 7 -17.82 -15.19 -21.81
N GLU A 8 -18.04 -15.06 -23.12
CA GLU A 8 -18.48 -13.81 -23.73
C GLU A 8 -19.95 -13.45 -23.41
N GLN A 9 -20.78 -14.44 -23.02
CA GLN A 9 -22.22 -14.23 -22.90
C GLN A 9 -22.70 -13.92 -21.46
N PHE A 10 -21.93 -14.29 -20.43
CA PHE A 10 -22.37 -14.20 -19.03
C PHE A 10 -21.38 -13.49 -18.08
N GLU A 11 -20.29 -12.91 -18.60
CA GLU A 11 -19.28 -12.12 -17.85
C GLU A 11 -18.74 -12.75 -16.55
N ARG A 12 -18.93 -14.07 -16.36
CA ARG A 12 -18.44 -14.83 -15.21
C ARG A 12 -17.70 -16.08 -15.70
N GLY A 13 -16.59 -16.40 -15.03
CA GLY A 13 -15.81 -17.60 -15.30
C GLY A 13 -16.63 -18.88 -15.09
N VAL A 14 -16.34 -19.91 -15.88
CA VAL A 14 -16.88 -21.26 -15.66
C VAL A 14 -16.42 -21.72 -14.29
N TYR A 15 -17.35 -22.14 -13.42
CA TYR A 15 -17.05 -22.66 -12.07
C TYR A 15 -16.11 -23.86 -12.19
N GLU A 16 -14.86 -23.72 -11.77
CA GLU A 16 -13.83 -24.77 -11.94
C GLU A 16 -13.93 -25.90 -10.90
N GLU A 17 -14.76 -25.73 -9.87
CA GLU A 17 -14.91 -26.68 -8.75
C GLU A 17 -16.27 -27.41 -8.72
N PHE A 18 -17.06 -27.35 -9.80
CA PHE A 18 -18.34 -28.05 -9.87
C PHE A 18 -18.12 -29.58 -9.96
N SER A 19 -18.41 -30.26 -8.86
CA SER A 19 -18.65 -31.71 -8.79
C SER A 19 -20.14 -31.92 -8.51
N GLU A 20 -20.80 -32.80 -9.26
CA GLU A 20 -22.22 -33.14 -9.07
C GLU A 20 -22.51 -33.58 -7.62
N HIS A 21 -21.52 -34.21 -6.98
CA HIS A 21 -21.58 -34.61 -5.58
C HIS A 21 -21.50 -33.44 -4.59
N ASN A 22 -20.60 -32.47 -4.81
CA ASN A 22 -20.48 -31.30 -3.92
C ASN A 22 -21.72 -30.41 -4.03
N HIS A 23 -22.26 -30.26 -5.23
CA HIS A 23 -23.48 -29.47 -5.44
C HIS A 23 -24.71 -30.13 -4.82
N GLN A 24 -24.80 -31.47 -4.85
CA GLN A 24 -25.85 -32.20 -4.12
C GLN A 24 -25.73 -32.00 -2.61
N GLN A 25 -24.52 -32.04 -2.03
CA GLN A 25 -24.31 -31.79 -0.60
C GLN A 25 -24.63 -30.36 -0.18
N GLU A 26 -24.22 -29.36 -0.97
CA GLU A 26 -24.59 -27.96 -0.70
C GLU A 26 -26.11 -27.76 -0.79
N ARG A 27 -26.75 -28.38 -1.78
CA ARG A 27 -28.20 -28.31 -1.94
C ARG A 27 -28.94 -28.98 -0.78
N GLU A 28 -28.51 -30.16 -0.34
CA GLU A 28 -29.06 -30.84 0.84
C GLU A 28 -28.85 -30.02 2.12
N GLY A 29 -27.69 -29.35 2.27
CA GLY A 29 -27.41 -28.45 3.38
C GLY A 29 -28.33 -27.23 3.41
N ILE A 30 -28.57 -26.61 2.24
CA ILE A 30 -29.49 -25.47 2.10
C ILE A 30 -30.95 -25.91 2.30
N GLU A 31 -31.36 -27.07 1.76
CA GLU A 31 -32.72 -27.61 1.97
C GLU A 31 -32.98 -27.90 3.46
N LYS A 32 -31.97 -28.37 4.20
CA LYS A 32 -32.07 -28.57 5.64
C LYS A 32 -32.17 -27.25 6.42
N GLN A 33 -31.37 -26.25 6.06
CA GLN A 33 -31.45 -24.90 6.66
C GLN A 33 -32.80 -24.24 6.36
N LEU A 34 -33.34 -24.43 5.15
CA LEU A 34 -34.65 -23.93 4.78
C LEU A 34 -35.75 -24.54 5.65
N ALA A 35 -35.70 -25.86 5.86
CA ALA A 35 -36.66 -26.58 6.71
C ALA A 35 -36.60 -26.11 8.17
N GLU A 36 -35.40 -25.88 8.73
CA GLU A 36 -35.22 -25.34 10.09
C GLU A 36 -35.82 -23.92 10.21
N VAL A 37 -35.61 -23.06 9.21
CA VAL A 37 -36.17 -21.70 9.22
C VAL A 37 -37.68 -21.70 9.04
N GLU A 38 -38.23 -22.60 8.20
CA GLU A 38 -39.68 -22.74 8.02
C GLU A 38 -40.38 -23.20 9.31
N GLU A 39 -39.78 -24.14 10.04
CA GLU A 39 -40.29 -24.61 11.34
C GLU A 39 -40.25 -23.50 12.40
N GLU A 40 -39.17 -22.71 12.46
CA GLU A 40 -39.08 -21.55 13.34
C GLU A 40 -40.15 -20.49 13.02
N LEU A 41 -40.38 -20.21 11.73
CA LEU A 41 -41.39 -19.27 11.27
C LEU A 41 -42.80 -19.69 11.69
N GLU A 42 -43.11 -20.98 11.55
CA GLU A 42 -44.41 -21.54 11.94
C GLU A 42 -44.62 -21.46 13.48
N SER A 43 -43.55 -21.67 14.26
CA SER A 43 -43.57 -21.48 15.72
C SER A 43 -43.80 -20.01 16.14
N ILE A 44 -43.26 -19.06 15.38
CA ILE A 44 -43.42 -17.63 15.66
C ILE A 44 -44.82 -17.18 15.26
N GLU A 45 -45.35 -17.63 14.13
CA GLU A 45 -46.71 -17.31 13.69
C GLU A 45 -47.76 -17.82 14.69
N THR A 46 -47.58 -19.03 15.22
CA THR A 46 -48.47 -19.59 16.25
C THR A 46 -48.43 -18.75 17.53
N ARG A 47 -47.23 -18.39 18.02
CA ARG A 47 -47.09 -17.49 19.19
C ARG A 47 -47.70 -16.11 18.99
N ILE A 48 -47.60 -15.55 17.79
CA ILE A 48 -48.23 -14.25 17.45
C ILE A 48 -49.76 -14.38 17.49
N LYS A 49 -50.32 -15.45 16.91
CA LYS A 49 -51.78 -15.71 16.93
C LYS A 49 -52.29 -15.91 18.36
N GLU A 50 -51.57 -16.65 19.20
CA GLU A 50 -51.91 -16.84 20.61
C GLU A 50 -51.88 -15.52 21.39
N SER A 51 -50.83 -14.71 21.24
CA SER A 51 -50.73 -13.40 21.90
C SER A 51 -51.83 -12.42 21.44
N ALA A 52 -52.19 -12.45 20.16
CA ALA A 52 -53.29 -11.64 19.63
C ALA A 52 -54.64 -12.05 20.22
N ALA A 53 -54.91 -13.35 20.33
CA ALA A 53 -56.12 -13.88 20.95
C ALA A 53 -56.21 -13.55 22.46
N GLU A 54 -55.08 -13.59 23.15
CA GLU A 54 -54.99 -13.25 24.58
C GLU A 54 -55.24 -11.75 24.83
N ARG A 55 -54.69 -10.87 23.98
CA ARG A 55 -55.00 -9.43 24.01
C ARG A 55 -56.48 -9.15 23.77
N GLN A 56 -57.10 -9.83 22.80
CA GLN A 56 -58.52 -9.66 22.51
C GLN A 56 -59.40 -10.12 23.68
N LYS A 57 -59.05 -11.23 24.35
CA LYS A 57 -59.73 -11.67 25.58
C LYS A 57 -59.58 -10.69 26.72
N ASN A 58 -58.37 -10.16 26.94
CA ASN A 58 -58.13 -9.16 27.99
C ASN A 58 -58.89 -7.87 27.72
N GLN A 59 -58.90 -7.38 26.48
CA GLN A 59 -59.66 -6.18 26.11
C GLN A 59 -61.16 -6.37 26.30
N ALA A 60 -61.71 -7.52 25.89
CA ALA A 60 -63.11 -7.85 26.16
C ALA A 60 -63.42 -7.95 27.67
N ALA A 61 -62.47 -8.43 28.49
CA ALA A 61 -62.62 -8.46 29.93
C ALA A 61 -62.64 -7.04 30.55
N TYR A 62 -61.79 -6.13 30.05
CA TYR A 62 -61.80 -4.72 30.46
C TYR A 62 -63.11 -4.02 30.09
N GLU A 63 -63.56 -4.15 28.84
CA GLU A 63 -64.82 -3.57 28.37
C GLU A 63 -66.03 -4.11 29.15
N ASN A 64 -66.01 -5.38 29.53
CA ASN A 64 -67.08 -6.00 30.34
C ASN A 64 -67.03 -5.53 31.80
N LEU A 65 -65.82 -5.34 32.37
CA LEU A 65 -65.66 -4.78 33.71
C LEU A 65 -66.16 -3.33 33.77
N GLU A 66 -65.80 -2.53 32.76
CA GLU A 66 -66.27 -1.15 32.60
C GLU A 66 -67.80 -1.10 32.43
N TYR A 67 -68.37 -1.93 31.56
CA TYR A 67 -69.82 -2.04 31.38
C TYR A 67 -70.58 -2.51 32.64
N GLN A 68 -69.96 -3.34 33.49
CA GLN A 68 -70.56 -3.79 34.75
C GLN A 68 -70.44 -2.76 35.88
N LEU A 69 -69.34 -2.01 35.92
CA LEU A 69 -69.07 -1.04 36.98
C LEU A 69 -69.72 0.34 36.71
N GLN A 70 -69.82 0.77 35.44
CA GLN A 70 -70.44 2.05 35.08
C GLN A 70 -71.87 2.20 35.64
N PRO A 71 -72.78 1.22 35.46
CA PRO A 71 -74.15 1.34 35.93
C PRO A 71 -74.26 1.25 37.46
N GLU A 72 -73.33 0.56 38.13
CA GLU A 72 -73.26 0.54 39.58
C GLU A 72 -72.74 1.87 40.13
N LEU A 73 -71.75 2.49 39.48
CA LEU A 73 -71.25 3.81 39.81
C LEU A 73 -72.30 4.90 39.57
N ASP A 74 -73.03 4.84 38.44
CA ASP A 74 -74.13 5.74 38.13
C ASP A 74 -75.32 5.56 39.08
N LYS A 75 -75.65 4.31 39.46
CA LYS A 75 -76.67 4.04 40.51
C LYS A 75 -76.23 4.50 41.88
N PHE A 76 -74.94 4.39 42.20
CA PHE A 76 -74.37 4.87 43.45
C PHE A 76 -74.48 6.40 43.50
N LEU A 77 -74.04 7.11 42.46
CA LEU A 77 -74.13 8.56 42.35
C LEU A 77 -75.59 9.07 42.30
N ALA A 78 -76.51 8.35 41.65
CA ALA A 78 -77.92 8.70 41.60
C ALA A 78 -78.69 8.44 42.92
N ARG A 79 -78.13 7.62 43.83
CA ARG A 79 -78.67 7.39 45.19
C ARG A 79 -78.15 8.38 46.23
N VAL A 80 -77.15 9.18 45.88
CA VAL A 80 -76.65 10.24 46.75
C VAL A 80 -77.49 11.50 46.49
N GLU A 81 -78.53 11.73 47.30
CA GLU A 81 -79.07 13.08 47.43
C GLU A 81 -78.01 13.97 48.10
N SER A 82 -77.78 15.15 47.56
CA SER A 82 -76.87 16.12 48.18
C SER A 82 -77.42 16.51 49.54
N LEU A 83 -76.81 16.01 50.62
CA LEU A 83 -77.12 16.41 51.99
C LEU A 83 -77.04 17.94 52.12
N ALA A 84 -78.04 18.54 52.77
CA ALA A 84 -78.04 19.97 53.06
C ALA A 84 -76.90 20.32 54.03
N GLU A 85 -76.43 21.57 53.99
CA GLU A 85 -75.21 22.05 54.68
C GLU A 85 -75.22 21.79 56.20
N GLU A 86 -76.41 21.66 56.80
CA GLU A 86 -76.64 21.40 58.22
C GLU A 86 -76.42 19.93 58.62
N GLU A 87 -76.64 18.96 57.72
CA GLU A 87 -76.51 17.51 58.03
C GLU A 87 -75.05 17.02 57.95
N TRP A 88 -74.17 17.81 57.32
CA TRP A 88 -72.72 17.57 57.33
C TRP A 88 -72.07 17.86 58.69
N HIS A 89 -72.67 18.76 59.48
CA HIS A 89 -72.14 19.17 60.77
C HIS A 89 -72.27 18.08 61.85
N ASP A 90 -73.28 17.22 61.77
CA ASP A 90 -73.55 16.17 62.77
C ASP A 90 -72.69 14.90 62.58
N LEU A 91 -72.15 14.68 61.37
CA LEU A 91 -71.33 13.50 61.05
C LEU A 91 -69.83 13.67 61.34
N ALA A 92 -69.38 14.87 61.73
CA ALA A 92 -67.99 15.21 62.03
C ALA A 92 -66.96 14.67 60.99
N ALA A 93 -67.39 14.50 59.74
CA ALA A 93 -66.58 14.03 58.64
C ALA A 93 -66.75 15.04 57.50
N ALA A 94 -65.64 15.58 57.01
CA ALA A 94 -65.60 16.56 55.94
C ALA A 94 -65.05 15.94 54.64
N PRO A 95 -65.76 15.00 53.98
CA PRO A 95 -65.27 14.30 52.79
C PRO A 95 -65.08 15.22 51.58
N LYS A 96 -65.76 16.38 51.50
CA LYS A 96 -65.39 17.43 50.51
C LYS A 96 -63.99 18.00 50.76
N GLN A 97 -63.58 18.08 52.02
CA GLN A 97 -62.27 18.57 52.43
C GLN A 97 -61.20 17.48 52.24
N ALA A 98 -61.51 16.22 52.56
CA ALA A 98 -60.64 15.08 52.26
C ALA A 98 -60.45 14.84 50.76
N LEU A 99 -61.52 14.96 49.95
CA LEU A 99 -61.44 14.88 48.49
C LEU A 99 -60.65 16.06 47.90
N ARG A 100 -60.80 17.27 48.46
CA ARG A 100 -59.95 18.41 48.08
C ARG A 100 -58.50 18.19 48.43
N GLN A 101 -58.20 17.65 49.61
CA GLN A 101 -56.84 17.31 50.01
C GLN A 101 -56.23 16.26 49.09
N GLU A 102 -56.99 15.22 48.71
CA GLU A 102 -56.49 14.21 47.77
C GLU A 102 -56.31 14.75 46.34
N LEU A 103 -57.18 15.65 45.88
CA LEU A 103 -57.00 16.35 44.61
C LEU A 103 -55.79 17.30 44.64
N GLU A 104 -55.58 18.03 45.75
CA GLU A 104 -54.40 18.88 45.96
C GLU A 104 -53.12 18.04 45.97
N THR A 105 -53.11 16.86 46.62
CA THR A 105 -51.95 15.96 46.57
C THR A 105 -51.73 15.35 45.20
N LEU A 106 -52.79 15.10 44.42
CA LEU A 106 -52.65 14.64 43.03
C LEU A 106 -52.06 15.73 42.14
N ASP A 107 -52.51 16.98 42.27
CA ASP A 107 -51.97 18.13 41.56
C ASP A 107 -50.49 18.36 41.93
N GLU A 108 -50.14 18.25 43.22
CA GLU A 108 -48.74 18.35 43.69
C GLU A 108 -47.86 17.24 43.09
N VAL A 109 -48.35 15.99 43.04
CA VAL A 109 -47.63 14.85 42.44
C VAL A 109 -47.50 15.02 40.92
N GLU A 110 -48.51 15.56 40.25
CA GLU A 110 -48.47 15.84 38.81
C GLU A 110 -47.47 16.97 38.49
N ASP A 111 -47.43 18.01 39.30
CA ASP A 111 -46.45 19.10 39.19
C ASP A 111 -45.01 18.61 39.42
N ASP A 112 -44.79 17.77 40.45
CA ASP A 112 -43.48 17.18 40.72
C ASP A 112 -43.03 16.25 39.58
N LEU A 113 -43.94 15.46 39.02
CA LEU A 113 -43.67 14.60 37.87
C LEU A 113 -43.28 15.45 36.65
N ASN A 114 -44.02 16.52 36.36
CA ASN A 114 -43.74 17.45 35.27
C ASN A 114 -42.37 18.13 35.43
N GLN A 115 -42.01 18.54 36.65
CA GLN A 115 -40.70 19.10 36.94
C GLN A 115 -39.58 18.09 36.68
N GLN A 116 -39.71 16.85 37.17
CA GLN A 116 -38.72 15.80 36.94
C GLN A 116 -38.56 15.47 35.45
N GLN A 117 -39.67 15.39 34.71
CA GLN A 117 -39.67 15.18 33.26
C GLN A 117 -38.91 16.30 32.52
N GLN A 118 -39.11 17.57 32.91
CA GLN A 118 -38.35 18.68 32.34
C GLN A 118 -36.84 18.59 32.63
N VAL A 119 -36.46 18.17 33.84
CA VAL A 119 -35.05 17.99 34.21
C VAL A 119 -34.40 16.91 33.34
N VAL A 120 -35.05 15.76 33.18
CA VAL A 120 -34.58 14.66 32.32
C VAL A 120 -34.40 15.16 30.89
N ARG A 121 -35.42 15.83 30.33
CA ARG A 121 -35.37 16.37 28.96
C ARG A 121 -34.21 17.36 28.77
N LYS A 122 -34.01 18.29 29.71
CA LYS A 122 -32.88 19.24 29.68
C LYS A 122 -31.52 18.54 29.73
N ASN A 123 -31.39 17.46 30.51
CA ASN A 123 -30.14 16.69 30.60
C ASN A 123 -29.83 15.95 29.28
N PHE A 124 -30.84 15.34 28.66
CA PHE A 124 -30.70 14.72 27.33
C PHE A 124 -30.29 15.74 26.26
N GLU A 125 -30.95 16.89 26.21
CA GLU A 125 -30.59 17.96 25.27
C GLU A 125 -29.16 18.46 25.48
N ARG A 126 -28.74 18.63 26.74
CA ARG A 126 -27.36 19.00 27.08
C ARG A 126 -26.36 17.95 26.61
N TYR A 127 -26.67 16.67 26.80
CA TYR A 127 -25.83 15.57 26.37
C TYR A 127 -25.68 15.51 24.85
N ILE A 128 -26.79 15.61 24.11
CA ILE A 128 -26.77 15.68 22.63
C ILE A 128 -25.96 16.87 22.13
N ARG A 129 -26.11 18.05 22.74
CA ARG A 129 -25.31 19.23 22.35
C ARG A 129 -23.81 18.98 22.51
N ARG A 130 -23.37 18.35 23.62
CA ARG A 130 -21.97 17.98 23.82
C ARG A 130 -21.48 17.02 22.72
N LEU A 131 -22.29 16.01 22.39
CA LEU A 131 -21.94 15.06 21.35
C LEU A 131 -21.87 15.72 19.96
N LYS A 132 -22.81 16.60 19.62
CA LYS A 132 -22.77 17.35 18.36
C LYS A 132 -21.53 18.23 18.25
N ASN A 133 -21.12 18.85 19.35
CA ASN A 133 -19.91 19.68 19.39
C ASN A 133 -18.61 18.86 19.22
N SER A 134 -18.62 17.56 19.50
CA SER A 134 -17.45 16.69 19.29
C SER A 134 -17.13 16.42 17.81
N ASN A 135 -18.05 16.74 16.89
CA ASN A 135 -17.94 16.60 15.44
C ASN A 135 -17.44 15.23 14.94
N ASN A 136 -17.54 14.17 15.75
CA ASN A 136 -17.09 12.84 15.37
C ASN A 136 -18.15 12.14 14.49
N PRO A 137 -17.82 11.74 13.24
CA PRO A 137 -18.76 11.11 12.32
C PRO A 137 -19.31 9.77 12.84
N GLN A 138 -18.55 9.01 13.62
CA GLN A 138 -18.98 7.71 14.18
C GLN A 138 -20.07 7.86 15.24
N ILE A 139 -20.14 9.03 15.90
CA ILE A 139 -21.11 9.35 16.95
C ILE A 139 -22.42 9.89 16.34
N ARG A 140 -22.45 10.24 15.04
CA ARG A 140 -23.66 10.75 14.39
C ARG A 140 -24.83 9.78 14.43
N GLN A 141 -24.56 8.49 14.26
CA GLN A 141 -25.60 7.46 14.33
C GLN A 141 -26.15 7.32 15.76
N PHE A 142 -25.27 7.44 16.76
CA PHE A 142 -25.67 7.47 18.17
C PHE A 142 -26.53 8.70 18.50
N ILE A 143 -26.15 9.88 18.01
CA ILE A 143 -26.94 11.12 18.16
C ILE A 143 -28.34 10.93 17.57
N LYS A 144 -28.44 10.39 16.35
CA LYS A 144 -29.74 10.09 15.71
C LYS A 144 -30.59 9.13 16.53
N ASN A 145 -29.98 8.08 17.09
CA ASN A 145 -30.69 7.11 17.92
C ASN A 145 -31.26 7.75 19.19
N ILE A 146 -30.52 8.62 19.87
CA ILE A 146 -31.03 9.35 21.04
C ILE A 146 -32.13 10.33 20.64
N GLU A 147 -31.96 11.07 19.55
CA GLU A 147 -32.98 12.00 19.03
C GLU A 147 -34.30 11.27 18.72
N GLN A 148 -34.23 10.04 18.19
CA GLN A 148 -35.40 9.22 17.94
C GLN A 148 -36.11 8.80 19.23
N ILE A 149 -35.37 8.49 20.31
CA ILE A 149 -35.95 8.18 21.63
C ILE A 149 -36.68 9.41 22.19
N MET A 150 -36.10 10.60 22.02
CA MET A 150 -36.73 11.86 22.41
C MET A 150 -38.00 12.16 21.63
N GLN A 151 -38.01 11.94 20.31
CA GLN A 151 -39.17 12.16 19.45
C GLN A 151 -40.33 11.20 19.75
N GLN A 152 -40.03 9.96 20.16
CA GLN A 152 -41.05 8.96 20.47
C GLN A 152 -41.66 9.11 21.88
N GLY A 153 -41.20 10.09 22.68
CA GLY A 153 -41.67 10.27 24.07
C GLY A 153 -41.28 9.14 25.03
N LYS A 154 -40.43 8.20 24.59
CA LYS A 154 -40.01 7.03 25.38
C LYS A 154 -38.89 7.33 26.37
N ILE A 155 -38.48 8.59 26.51
CA ILE A 155 -37.42 9.05 27.41
C ILE A 155 -37.71 8.77 28.90
N TYR A 156 -38.97 8.53 29.25
CA TYR A 156 -39.39 8.25 30.62
C TYR A 156 -39.52 6.74 30.91
N ASN A 157 -39.38 5.88 29.89
CA ASN A 157 -39.37 4.43 30.10
C ASN A 157 -37.92 4.01 30.42
N TYR A 158 -37.66 3.77 31.71
CA TYR A 158 -36.34 3.42 32.22
C TYR A 158 -35.76 2.19 31.51
N ASP A 159 -36.48 1.07 31.49
CA ASP A 159 -36.01 -0.20 30.91
C ASP A 159 -35.66 -0.06 29.42
N TYR A 160 -36.47 0.71 28.68
CA TYR A 160 -36.24 0.96 27.27
C TYR A 160 -34.99 1.83 27.03
N VAL A 161 -34.83 2.89 27.82
CA VAL A 161 -33.68 3.80 27.72
C VAL A 161 -32.41 3.07 28.14
N GLU A 162 -32.42 2.38 29.28
CA GLU A 162 -31.29 1.61 29.80
C GLU A 162 -30.79 0.59 28.77
N SER A 163 -31.69 -0.24 28.23
CA SER A 163 -31.34 -1.24 27.22
C SER A 163 -30.68 -0.63 25.98
N ARG A 164 -31.15 0.54 25.53
CA ARG A 164 -30.56 1.25 24.39
C ARG A 164 -29.18 1.80 24.73
N PHE A 165 -29.01 2.40 25.92
CA PHE A 165 -27.71 2.90 26.36
C PHE A 165 -26.69 1.78 26.54
N LEU A 166 -27.09 0.63 27.07
CA LEU A 166 -26.22 -0.55 27.18
C LEU A 166 -25.73 -1.02 25.80
N ASN A 167 -26.64 -1.16 24.83
CA ASN A 167 -26.28 -1.54 23.46
C ASN A 167 -25.30 -0.55 22.80
N ILE A 168 -25.50 0.74 23.07
CA ILE A 168 -24.63 1.82 22.59
C ILE A 168 -23.24 1.72 23.22
N LEU A 169 -23.17 1.54 24.55
CA LEU A 169 -21.90 1.40 25.27
C LEU A 169 -21.12 0.18 24.78
N GLU A 170 -21.81 -0.93 24.54
CA GLU A 170 -21.22 -2.13 23.93
C GLU A 170 -20.69 -1.85 22.52
N THR A 171 -21.44 -1.08 21.71
CA THR A 171 -20.99 -0.67 20.38
C THR A 171 -19.74 0.22 20.44
N PHE A 172 -19.68 1.16 21.39
CA PHE A 172 -18.49 1.98 21.61
C PHE A 172 -17.29 1.17 22.08
N ALA A 173 -17.51 0.18 22.94
CA ALA A 173 -16.45 -0.74 23.36
C ALA A 173 -15.89 -1.49 22.14
N LYS A 174 -16.76 -2.00 21.26
CA LYS A 174 -16.35 -2.65 20.00
C LYS A 174 -15.61 -1.70 19.06
N TYR A 175 -16.06 -0.46 18.90
CA TYR A 175 -15.33 0.53 18.09
C TYR A 175 -13.95 0.82 18.66
N LYS A 176 -13.84 1.00 19.97
CA LYS A 176 -12.56 1.22 20.63
C LYS A 176 -11.60 0.06 20.39
N GLU A 177 -12.08 -1.18 20.59
CA GLU A 177 -11.28 -2.38 20.33
C GLU A 177 -10.82 -2.48 18.86
N ASN A 178 -11.70 -2.16 17.92
CA ASN A 178 -11.37 -2.16 16.50
C ASN A 178 -10.30 -1.10 16.17
N TYR A 179 -10.40 0.11 16.72
CA TYR A 179 -9.39 1.15 16.52
C TYR A 179 -8.04 0.79 17.13
N GLU A 180 -8.02 0.21 18.34
CA GLU A 180 -6.78 -0.27 18.95
C GLU A 180 -6.13 -1.39 18.13
N ARG A 181 -6.95 -2.24 17.50
CA ARG A 181 -6.47 -3.30 16.59
C ARG A 181 -5.91 -2.71 15.30
N GLU A 182 -6.63 -1.79 14.67
CA GLU A 182 -6.22 -1.11 13.43
C GLU A 182 -4.93 -0.32 13.63
N GLN A 183 -4.79 0.38 14.78
CA GLN A 183 -3.55 1.08 15.12
C GLN A 183 -2.35 0.12 15.19
N LYS A 184 -2.48 -1.00 15.91
CA LYS A 184 -1.42 -2.02 15.99
C LYS A 184 -1.09 -2.63 14.64
N GLU A 185 -2.09 -2.83 13.79
CA GLU A 185 -1.89 -3.34 12.44
C GLU A 185 -1.13 -2.32 11.58
N ASN A 186 -1.45 -1.04 11.69
CA ASN A 186 -0.76 0.04 10.98
C ASN A 186 0.70 0.20 11.45
N GLU A 187 0.97 0.13 12.75
CA GLU A 187 2.33 0.11 13.31
C GLU A 187 3.15 -1.05 12.73
N LYS A 188 2.56 -2.26 12.70
CA LYS A 188 3.19 -3.43 12.09
C LYS A 188 3.39 -3.28 10.57
N ASN A 189 2.45 -2.64 9.88
CA ASN A 189 2.58 -2.38 8.45
C ASN A 189 3.74 -1.42 8.16
N LEU A 190 4.01 -0.46 9.05
CA LEU A 190 5.16 0.43 8.95
C LEU A 190 6.47 -0.33 9.11
N GLU A 191 6.58 -1.22 10.10
CA GLU A 191 7.75 -2.11 10.26
C GLU A 191 8.01 -2.94 9.00
N ILE A 192 6.96 -3.57 8.45
CA ILE A 192 7.05 -4.36 7.21
C ILE A 192 7.48 -3.48 6.02
N LEU A 193 6.99 -2.25 5.94
CA LEU A 193 7.39 -1.30 4.91
C LEU A 193 8.86 -0.92 5.03
N ALA A 194 9.36 -0.67 6.25
CA ALA A 194 10.76 -0.40 6.52
C ALA A 194 11.64 -1.58 6.11
N GLU A 195 11.31 -2.80 6.54
CA GLU A 195 12.03 -4.02 6.19
C GLU A 195 12.12 -4.21 4.66
N ARG A 196 10.99 -4.03 3.95
CA ARG A 196 10.94 -4.15 2.48
C ARG A 196 11.74 -3.06 1.78
N SER A 197 11.67 -1.83 2.29
CA SER A 197 12.40 -0.69 1.75
C SER A 197 13.91 -0.87 1.92
N PHE A 198 14.33 -1.31 3.10
CA PHE A 198 15.71 -1.69 3.40
C PHE A 198 16.19 -2.82 2.50
N ARG A 199 15.43 -3.91 2.40
CA ARG A 199 15.77 -5.03 1.51
C ARG A 199 15.94 -4.57 0.06
N ARG A 200 15.06 -3.69 -0.42
CA ARG A 200 15.18 -3.14 -1.77
C ARG A 200 16.43 -2.28 -1.94
N ALA A 201 16.71 -1.38 -1.00
CA ALA A 201 17.90 -0.54 -1.03
C ALA A 201 19.18 -1.39 -0.99
N LYS A 202 19.24 -2.40 -0.11
CA LYS A 202 20.34 -3.36 0.00
C LYS A 202 20.61 -4.10 -1.30
N VAL A 203 19.58 -4.64 -1.95
CA VAL A 203 19.75 -5.36 -3.23
C VAL A 203 20.38 -4.46 -4.30
N VAL A 204 19.97 -3.18 -4.36
CA VAL A 204 20.52 -2.23 -5.34
C VAL A 204 21.94 -1.80 -4.97
N TYR A 205 22.23 -1.61 -3.69
CA TYR A 205 23.59 -1.36 -3.20
C TYR A 205 24.53 -2.52 -3.55
N GLU A 206 24.15 -3.76 -3.21
CA GLU A 206 24.92 -4.97 -3.54
C GLU A 206 25.16 -5.08 -5.04
N SER A 207 24.12 -4.84 -5.83
CA SER A 207 24.16 -4.78 -7.29
C SER A 207 25.21 -3.79 -7.83
N ILE A 208 25.32 -2.60 -7.24
CA ILE A 208 26.31 -1.59 -7.63
C ILE A 208 27.73 -2.03 -7.24
N ILE A 209 27.91 -2.60 -6.04
CA ILE A 209 29.19 -3.15 -5.57
C ILE A 209 29.63 -4.37 -6.38
N GLU A 210 28.70 -5.07 -7.07
CA GLU A 210 29.05 -6.13 -8.01
C GLU A 210 29.62 -5.63 -9.34
N LEU A 211 29.30 -4.41 -9.78
CA LEU A 211 29.71 -3.88 -11.09
C LEU A 211 31.22 -4.01 -11.35
N PRO A 212 32.11 -3.65 -10.40
CA PRO A 212 33.56 -3.78 -10.57
C PRO A 212 34.04 -5.21 -10.84
N LYS A 213 33.27 -6.25 -10.47
CA LYS A 213 33.65 -7.65 -10.73
C LYS A 213 33.77 -7.95 -12.23
N ASN A 214 32.93 -7.31 -13.05
CA ASN A 214 32.96 -7.41 -14.52
C ASN A 214 34.16 -6.67 -15.15
N SER A 215 34.91 -5.89 -14.36
CA SER A 215 36.11 -5.17 -14.82
C SER A 215 37.41 -5.96 -14.62
N ARG A 216 37.32 -7.22 -14.16
CA ARG A 216 38.49 -8.06 -13.87
C ARG A 216 39.09 -8.58 -15.18
N ILE A 217 40.36 -8.28 -15.39
CA ILE A 217 41.13 -8.71 -16.57
C ILE A 217 42.49 -9.27 -16.17
N LYS A 218 43.08 -10.04 -17.10
CA LYS A 218 44.44 -10.55 -17.00
C LYS A 218 45.30 -9.85 -18.05
N ILE A 219 46.19 -8.97 -17.60
CA ILE A 219 47.13 -8.25 -18.48
C ILE A 219 48.55 -8.41 -17.93
N TYR A 220 49.50 -8.77 -18.79
CA TYR A 220 50.92 -8.96 -18.46
C TYR A 220 51.14 -9.87 -17.22
N ASP A 221 50.44 -11.01 -17.20
CA ASP A 221 50.44 -12.00 -16.11
C ASP A 221 49.91 -11.51 -14.75
N ARG A 222 49.30 -10.32 -14.70
CA ARG A 222 48.64 -9.78 -13.51
C ARG A 222 47.12 -9.78 -13.68
N ASN A 223 46.43 -10.26 -12.66
CA ASN A 223 44.96 -10.19 -12.57
C ASN A 223 44.57 -9.00 -11.70
N PHE A 224 43.79 -8.06 -12.24
CA PHE A 224 43.30 -6.92 -11.47
C PHE A 224 41.97 -6.39 -12.03
N GLN A 225 41.30 -5.54 -11.26
CA GLN A 225 40.08 -4.84 -11.67
C GLN A 225 40.44 -3.47 -12.22
N VAL A 226 39.94 -3.13 -13.40
CA VAL A 226 40.16 -1.81 -14.00
C VAL A 226 39.40 -0.72 -13.26
N ILE A 227 38.23 -1.05 -12.70
CA ILE A 227 37.41 -0.13 -11.92
C ILE A 227 37.27 -0.69 -10.51
N LYS A 228 37.34 0.19 -9.52
CA LYS A 228 37.04 -0.08 -8.11
C LYS A 228 36.00 0.91 -7.63
N ILE A 229 35.08 0.45 -6.80
CA ILE A 229 34.10 1.28 -6.12
C ILE A 229 34.32 1.07 -4.65
N ASP A 230 34.65 2.14 -3.93
CA ASP A 230 34.69 2.17 -2.48
C ASP A 230 33.46 2.96 -2.03
N TRP A 231 32.48 2.26 -1.46
CA TRP A 231 31.25 2.85 -0.99
C TRP A 231 30.84 2.07 0.25
N GLU A 232 30.89 2.73 1.40
CA GLU A 232 30.52 2.12 2.67
C GLU A 232 29.01 2.26 2.90
N ALA A 233 28.41 1.24 3.49
CA ALA A 233 27.00 1.22 3.80
C ALA A 233 26.77 0.66 5.20
N VAL A 234 25.76 1.21 5.88
CA VAL A 234 25.25 0.65 7.13
C VAL A 234 24.24 -0.43 6.78
N LEU A 235 24.59 -1.69 7.09
CA LEU A 235 23.81 -2.88 6.78
C LEU A 235 23.45 -3.62 8.07
N GLY A 236 22.38 -4.41 8.03
CA GLY A 236 21.87 -5.12 9.20
C GLY A 236 20.80 -4.30 9.91
N GLU A 237 20.65 -4.54 11.21
CA GLU A 237 19.62 -3.90 12.05
C GLU A 237 19.76 -2.37 12.06
N ASP A 238 20.99 -1.84 12.22
CA ASP A 238 21.25 -0.39 12.18
C ASP A 238 20.80 0.29 10.87
N GLY A 239 20.87 -0.43 9.73
CA GLY A 239 20.45 0.11 8.44
C GLY A 239 18.93 0.09 8.26
N GLU A 240 18.27 -0.89 8.85
CA GLU A 240 16.82 -1.01 8.89
C GLU A 240 16.22 0.06 9.81
N GLU A 241 16.81 0.28 10.98
CA GLU A 241 16.42 1.32 11.93
C GLU A 241 16.50 2.72 11.31
N LYS A 242 17.59 3.05 10.60
CA LYS A 242 17.70 4.33 9.88
C LYS A 242 16.63 4.54 8.81
N ILE A 243 16.22 3.47 8.13
CA ILE A 243 15.12 3.57 7.15
C ILE A 243 13.79 3.73 7.87
N TYR A 244 13.60 3.04 8.99
CA TYR A 244 12.41 3.19 9.81
C TYR A 244 12.26 4.64 10.32
N GLU A 245 13.31 5.23 10.91
CA GLU A 245 13.35 6.64 11.33
C GLU A 245 13.05 7.59 10.16
N TYR A 246 13.61 7.32 8.97
CA TYR A 246 13.32 8.11 7.77
C TYR A 246 11.84 8.03 7.36
N LEU A 247 11.22 6.85 7.45
CA LEU A 247 9.81 6.68 7.13
C LEU A 247 8.90 7.37 8.14
N GLU A 248 9.25 7.36 9.42
CA GLU A 248 8.54 8.13 10.45
C GLU A 248 8.59 9.63 10.14
N GLN A 249 9.76 10.18 9.81
CA GLN A 249 9.89 11.58 9.40
C GLN A 249 9.06 11.91 8.15
N VAL A 250 9.04 11.02 7.15
CA VAL A 250 8.20 11.20 5.95
C VAL A 250 6.72 11.20 6.32
N LEU A 251 6.29 10.37 7.27
CA LEU A 251 4.90 10.36 7.74
C LEU A 251 4.54 11.64 8.49
N GLU A 252 5.44 12.16 9.33
CA GLU A 252 5.27 13.45 10.01
C GLU A 252 5.13 14.59 8.99
N ASP A 253 6.05 14.70 8.02
CA ASP A 253 6.00 15.69 6.94
C ASP A 253 4.66 15.62 6.16
N LEU A 254 4.16 14.40 5.88
CA LEU A 254 2.90 14.20 5.16
C LEU A 254 1.68 14.56 6.02
N GLN A 255 1.74 14.35 7.34
CA GLN A 255 0.68 14.77 8.26
C GLN A 255 0.59 16.31 8.32
N GLU A 256 1.73 16.99 8.45
CA GLU A 256 1.79 18.46 8.43
C GLU A 256 1.19 19.02 7.12
N LEU A 257 1.60 18.47 5.97
CA LEU A 257 1.05 18.87 4.67
C LEU A 257 -0.47 18.65 4.57
N LYS A 258 -0.99 17.59 5.18
CA LYS A 258 -2.42 17.31 5.22
C LYS A 258 -3.17 18.31 6.10
N GLU A 259 -2.59 18.70 7.24
CA GLU A 259 -3.15 19.73 8.13
C GLU A 259 -3.18 21.12 7.46
N GLU A 260 -2.20 21.42 6.61
CA GLU A 260 -2.18 22.63 5.78
C GLU A 260 -3.24 22.62 4.64
N GLY A 261 -3.97 21.52 4.47
CA GLY A 261 -5.03 21.39 3.47
C GLY A 261 -4.54 20.98 2.08
N ALA A 262 -3.39 20.32 1.98
CA ALA A 262 -2.95 19.72 0.73
C ALA A 262 -3.97 18.69 0.22
N ALA A 263 -4.17 18.66 -1.11
CA ALA A 263 -4.99 17.63 -1.75
C ALA A 263 -4.30 16.26 -1.68
N ASP A 264 -5.09 15.19 -1.63
CA ASP A 264 -4.60 13.81 -1.54
C ASP A 264 -3.61 13.46 -2.69
N ASP A 265 -3.85 13.95 -3.91
CA ASP A 265 -2.95 13.75 -5.05
C ASP A 265 -1.52 14.30 -4.82
N LYS A 266 -1.41 15.42 -4.08
CA LYS A 266 -0.13 16.05 -3.76
C LYS A 266 0.62 15.23 -2.71
N LEU A 267 -0.10 14.70 -1.71
CA LEU A 267 0.47 13.81 -0.69
C LEU A 267 1.01 12.53 -1.33
N ASP A 268 0.24 11.93 -2.24
CA ASP A 268 0.65 10.75 -3.01
C ASP A 268 1.91 10.99 -3.84
N GLN A 269 2.01 12.17 -4.47
CA GLN A 269 3.18 12.54 -5.26
C GLN A 269 4.42 12.73 -4.38
N GLU A 270 4.29 13.41 -3.24
CA GLU A 270 5.39 13.62 -2.30
C GLU A 270 5.87 12.28 -1.72
N MET A 271 4.94 11.41 -1.31
CA MET A 271 5.25 10.07 -0.82
C MET A 271 6.03 9.26 -1.87
N LYS A 272 5.59 9.27 -3.14
CA LYS A 272 6.29 8.58 -4.23
C LYS A 272 7.69 9.15 -4.48
N GLU A 273 7.87 10.45 -4.34
CA GLU A 273 9.17 11.12 -4.50
C GLU A 273 10.12 10.70 -3.38
N ARG A 274 9.68 10.74 -2.12
CA ARG A 274 10.46 10.36 -0.94
C ARG A 274 10.85 8.88 -0.96
N LEU A 275 9.93 7.98 -1.33
CA LEU A 275 10.15 6.53 -1.40
C LEU A 275 10.93 6.06 -2.64
N LYS A 276 11.47 6.97 -3.47
CA LYS A 276 12.36 6.57 -4.57
C LYS A 276 13.56 5.79 -4.04
N VAL A 277 13.92 4.74 -4.75
CA VAL A 277 15.08 3.87 -4.44
C VAL A 277 16.36 4.68 -4.26
N HIS A 278 16.55 5.75 -5.02
CA HIS A 278 17.67 6.68 -4.88
C HIS A 278 17.78 7.24 -3.45
N ASN A 279 16.67 7.71 -2.87
CA ASN A 279 16.65 8.31 -1.55
C ASN A 279 16.86 7.23 -0.48
N LEU A 280 16.20 6.09 -0.61
CA LEU A 280 16.35 4.96 0.32
C LEU A 280 17.81 4.47 0.38
N ILE A 281 18.50 4.41 -0.76
CA ILE A 281 19.93 4.06 -0.79
C ILE A 281 20.75 5.15 -0.12
N ASN A 282 20.45 6.43 -0.36
CA ASN A 282 21.20 7.54 0.22
C ASN A 282 21.13 7.57 1.77
N ILE A 283 20.09 6.97 2.37
CA ILE A 283 20.00 6.78 3.83
C ILE A 283 21.00 5.74 4.34
N ILE A 284 21.11 4.59 3.67
CA ILE A 284 21.98 3.49 4.11
C ILE A 284 23.43 3.64 3.66
N ALA A 285 23.65 4.28 2.51
CA ALA A 285 24.93 4.46 1.85
C ALA A 285 24.90 5.83 1.14
N PRO A 286 25.39 6.90 1.80
CA PRO A 286 25.38 8.23 1.22
C PRO A 286 26.08 8.25 -0.14
N ILE A 287 25.39 8.75 -1.17
CA ILE A 287 25.89 8.72 -2.55
C ILE A 287 27.14 9.60 -2.70
N GLU A 288 27.23 10.67 -1.91
CA GLU A 288 28.39 11.58 -1.88
C GLU A 288 29.68 10.91 -1.39
N GLU A 289 29.57 9.85 -0.59
CA GLU A 289 30.70 9.10 -0.07
C GLU A 289 31.18 8.01 -1.03
N CYS A 290 30.44 7.74 -2.11
CA CYS A 290 30.80 6.75 -3.12
C CYS A 290 32.00 7.21 -3.95
N ARG A 291 33.13 6.52 -3.81
CA ARG A 291 34.36 6.81 -4.56
C ARG A 291 34.60 5.78 -5.64
N ILE A 292 34.68 6.24 -6.87
CA ILE A 292 35.02 5.41 -8.03
C ILE A 292 36.49 5.66 -8.38
N ARG A 293 37.30 4.60 -8.32
CA ARG A 293 38.70 4.62 -8.69
C ARG A 293 38.94 3.80 -9.95
N VAL A 294 39.79 4.32 -10.84
CA VAL A 294 40.10 3.71 -12.13
C VAL A 294 41.59 3.48 -12.26
N TRP A 295 41.95 2.31 -12.75
CA TRP A 295 43.32 1.99 -13.12
C TRP A 295 43.74 2.74 -14.38
N LYS A 296 44.92 3.36 -14.35
CA LYS A 296 45.47 4.05 -15.53
C LYS A 296 46.20 3.08 -16.47
N PRO A 297 45.80 2.95 -17.75
CA PRO A 297 46.54 2.16 -18.72
C PRO A 297 47.98 2.68 -18.91
N ARG A 298 48.97 1.79 -18.82
CA ARG A 298 50.40 2.10 -18.99
C ARG A 298 51.07 1.04 -19.88
N SER A 299 52.31 1.30 -20.30
CA SER A 299 53.12 0.31 -21.04
C SER A 299 53.49 -0.89 -20.15
N GLU A 300 53.82 -2.01 -20.80
CA GLU A 300 54.18 -3.27 -20.16
C GLU A 300 55.34 -3.15 -19.17
N GLU A 301 56.41 -2.43 -19.57
CA GLU A 301 57.61 -2.22 -18.75
C GLU A 301 57.27 -1.58 -17.40
N VAL A 302 56.39 -0.58 -17.43
CA VAL A 302 55.94 0.12 -16.22
C VAL A 302 55.10 -0.81 -15.36
N ILE A 303 54.15 -1.55 -15.94
CA ILE A 303 53.25 -2.43 -15.18
C ILE A 303 54.01 -3.57 -14.50
N ARG A 304 55.03 -4.14 -15.15
CA ARG A 304 55.83 -5.22 -14.56
C ARG A 304 56.68 -4.73 -13.39
N GLN A 305 57.09 -3.46 -13.38
CA GLN A 305 58.00 -2.88 -12.38
C GLN A 305 57.30 -2.04 -11.30
N SER A 306 56.09 -1.51 -11.56
CA SER A 306 55.37 -0.60 -10.66
C SER A 306 54.20 -1.28 -9.93
N GLN A 307 53.68 -0.58 -8.92
CA GLN A 307 52.36 -0.85 -8.37
C GLN A 307 51.26 -0.43 -9.36
N LEU A 308 50.07 -0.99 -9.20
CA LEU A 308 48.90 -0.62 -10.00
C LEU A 308 48.37 0.73 -9.50
N ASP A 309 48.54 1.77 -10.29
CA ASP A 309 48.09 3.12 -9.94
C ASP A 309 46.59 3.28 -10.22
N TYR A 310 45.84 3.62 -9.18
CA TYR A 310 44.43 3.96 -9.24
C TYR A 310 44.23 5.45 -9.00
N PHE A 311 43.37 6.07 -9.79
CA PHE A 311 43.02 7.48 -9.68
C PHE A 311 41.51 7.63 -9.54
N ASP A 312 41.06 8.69 -8.88
CA ASP A 312 39.64 9.02 -8.82
C ASP A 312 39.07 9.24 -10.24
N TRP A 313 37.81 8.83 -10.43
CA TRP A 313 37.10 8.97 -11.71
C TRP A 313 37.12 10.42 -12.23
N SER A 314 37.06 11.41 -11.34
CA SER A 314 37.15 12.83 -11.69
C SER A 314 38.46 13.22 -12.37
N ALA A 315 39.55 12.50 -12.13
CA ALA A 315 40.85 12.75 -12.76
C ALA A 315 40.88 12.31 -14.23
N VAL A 316 40.01 11.39 -14.65
CA VAL A 316 39.96 10.82 -16.01
C VAL A 316 39.71 11.91 -17.06
N ALA A 317 38.93 12.93 -16.74
CA ALA A 317 38.67 14.06 -17.63
C ALA A 317 39.94 14.87 -17.99
N ARG A 318 41.00 14.79 -17.17
CA ARG A 318 42.28 15.48 -17.39
C ARG A 318 43.30 14.63 -18.14
N TRP A 319 42.99 13.37 -18.43
CA TRP A 319 43.90 12.45 -19.12
C TRP A 319 43.94 12.72 -20.63
N SER A 320 44.88 12.08 -21.33
CA SER A 320 44.91 12.17 -22.78
C SER A 320 43.60 11.65 -23.38
N GLY A 321 43.22 12.17 -24.55
CA GLY A 321 41.96 11.80 -25.19
C GLY A 321 41.79 10.29 -25.45
N GLY A 322 42.90 9.55 -25.62
CA GLY A 322 42.84 8.11 -25.77
C GLY A 322 42.72 7.34 -24.46
N GLU A 323 43.38 7.79 -23.40
CA GLU A 323 43.28 7.17 -22.07
C GLU A 323 41.87 7.34 -21.51
N SER A 324 41.31 8.56 -21.58
CA SER A 324 39.95 8.83 -21.11
C SER A 324 38.89 8.06 -21.89
N TYR A 325 39.02 7.97 -23.22
CA TYR A 325 38.13 7.16 -24.04
C TYR A 325 38.09 5.68 -23.61
N SER A 326 39.25 5.07 -23.40
CA SER A 326 39.32 3.65 -23.00
C SER A 326 38.64 3.39 -21.66
N VAL A 327 38.76 4.33 -20.72
CA VAL A 327 38.09 4.23 -19.42
C VAL A 327 36.57 4.33 -19.60
N TYR A 328 36.08 5.30 -20.38
CA TYR A 328 34.65 5.44 -20.65
C TYR A 328 34.08 4.21 -21.37
N MET A 329 34.79 3.70 -22.37
CA MET A 329 34.39 2.49 -23.11
C MET A 329 34.38 1.26 -22.20
N THR A 330 35.37 1.14 -21.31
CA THR A 330 35.42 0.10 -20.28
C THR A 330 34.19 0.15 -19.37
N MET A 331 33.89 1.32 -18.81
CA MET A 331 32.74 1.52 -17.93
C MET A 331 31.43 1.19 -18.66
N PHE A 332 31.29 1.64 -19.90
CA PHE A 332 30.14 1.32 -20.74
C PHE A 332 29.98 -0.19 -20.95
N MET A 333 31.06 -0.91 -21.30
CA MET A 333 31.03 -2.38 -21.46
C MET A 333 30.63 -3.11 -20.18
N ILE A 334 31.10 -2.64 -19.02
CA ILE A 334 30.75 -3.20 -17.70
C ILE A 334 29.27 -3.00 -17.41
N LEU A 335 28.73 -1.80 -17.65
CA LEU A 335 27.31 -1.48 -17.45
C LEU A 335 26.41 -2.31 -18.38
N VAL A 336 26.75 -2.39 -19.67
CA VAL A 336 26.02 -3.22 -20.64
C VAL A 336 26.02 -4.68 -20.22
N SER A 337 27.17 -5.18 -19.77
CA SER A 337 27.31 -6.56 -19.33
C SER A 337 26.48 -6.86 -18.09
N TYR A 338 26.46 -5.92 -17.14
CA TYR A 338 25.64 -6.01 -15.95
C TYR A 338 24.14 -5.98 -16.27
N ILE A 339 23.68 -5.02 -17.08
CA ILE A 339 22.27 -4.90 -17.46
C ILE A 339 21.80 -6.18 -18.16
N ARG A 340 22.60 -6.73 -19.07
CA ARG A 340 22.27 -7.99 -19.74
C ARG A 340 22.23 -9.18 -18.79
N LYS A 341 23.15 -9.26 -17.81
CA LYS A 341 23.12 -10.29 -16.77
C LYS A 341 21.83 -10.21 -15.95
N GLN A 342 21.39 -9.01 -15.59
CA GLN A 342 20.15 -8.81 -14.82
C GLN A 342 18.89 -9.17 -15.62
N ILE A 343 18.85 -8.86 -16.92
CA ILE A 343 17.70 -9.17 -17.78
C ILE A 343 17.61 -10.68 -18.07
N GLU A 344 18.73 -11.35 -18.37
CA GLU A 344 18.72 -12.76 -18.78
C GLU A 344 18.90 -13.74 -17.62
N GLY A 345 19.22 -13.27 -16.41
CA GLY A 345 19.45 -14.13 -15.25
C GLY A 345 20.69 -15.03 -15.34
N ARG A 346 21.55 -14.82 -16.35
CA ARG A 346 22.79 -15.59 -16.59
C ARG A 346 23.95 -14.66 -16.93
N SER A 347 25.16 -15.03 -16.53
CA SER A 347 26.38 -14.25 -16.82
C SER A 347 26.92 -14.48 -18.24
N ASP A 348 26.57 -15.62 -18.84
CA ASP A 348 27.09 -16.09 -20.12
C ASP A 348 26.24 -15.60 -21.32
N VAL A 349 26.11 -14.27 -21.43
CA VAL A 349 25.35 -13.63 -22.50
C VAL A 349 26.31 -12.98 -23.49
N CYS A 350 26.20 -13.34 -24.76
CA CYS A 350 26.91 -12.64 -25.83
C CYS A 350 26.30 -11.25 -26.04
N LYS A 351 27.13 -10.21 -26.06
CA LYS A 351 26.71 -8.85 -26.43
C LYS A 351 27.44 -8.42 -27.70
N THR A 352 26.82 -7.58 -28.51
CA THR A 352 27.50 -6.94 -29.65
C THR A 352 27.41 -5.43 -29.46
N ILE A 353 28.57 -4.76 -29.53
CA ILE A 353 28.65 -3.30 -29.48
C ILE A 353 29.24 -2.84 -30.81
N ILE A 354 28.50 -1.95 -31.48
CA ILE A 354 28.95 -1.27 -32.70
C ILE A 354 29.46 0.10 -32.28
N ALA A 355 30.71 0.40 -32.61
CA ALA A 355 31.32 1.69 -32.29
C ALA A 355 31.81 2.36 -33.57
N ASP A 356 31.41 3.62 -33.76
CA ASP A 356 31.92 4.48 -34.84
C ASP A 356 33.16 5.23 -34.36
N ASN A 357 34.23 5.06 -35.12
CA ASN A 357 35.59 5.52 -34.86
C ASN A 357 36.05 5.45 -33.38
N PRO A 358 35.99 4.27 -32.73
CA PRO A 358 36.35 4.11 -31.32
C PRO A 358 37.82 4.44 -31.03
N PHE A 359 38.66 4.55 -32.05
CA PHE A 359 40.11 4.75 -31.90
C PHE A 359 40.56 6.18 -32.16
N GLY A 360 39.64 7.12 -32.43
CA GLY A 360 39.89 8.48 -32.92
C GLY A 360 41.28 9.08 -32.67
N LYS A 361 41.63 9.43 -31.42
CA LYS A 361 42.97 9.92 -31.02
C LYS A 361 43.80 8.89 -30.24
N ALA A 362 43.25 7.70 -30.05
CA ALA A 362 43.77 6.64 -29.19
C ALA A 362 44.45 5.55 -30.04
N SER A 363 45.72 5.76 -30.40
CA SER A 363 46.49 4.82 -31.24
C SER A 363 47.43 3.90 -30.46
N SER A 364 47.57 4.11 -29.16
CA SER A 364 48.57 3.37 -28.38
C SER A 364 48.10 1.97 -28.02
N ALA A 365 48.94 0.97 -28.30
CA ALA A 365 48.63 -0.46 -28.15
C ALA A 365 48.16 -0.86 -26.74
N HIS A 366 48.74 -0.29 -25.67
CA HIS A 366 48.40 -0.63 -24.29
C HIS A 366 46.97 -0.23 -23.89
N ILE A 367 46.45 0.85 -24.49
CA ILE A 367 45.08 1.31 -24.28
C ILE A 367 44.10 0.33 -24.95
N LEU A 368 44.38 -0.04 -26.19
CA LEU A 368 43.54 -0.94 -26.99
C LEU A 368 43.48 -2.34 -26.39
N ASN A 369 44.61 -2.88 -25.95
CA ASN A 369 44.67 -4.19 -25.30
C ASN A 369 43.73 -4.26 -24.09
N THR A 370 43.67 -3.19 -23.28
CA THR A 370 42.77 -3.12 -22.12
C THR A 370 41.31 -3.23 -22.54
N VAL A 371 40.91 -2.50 -23.59
CA VAL A 371 39.53 -2.55 -24.11
C VAL A 371 39.18 -3.94 -24.64
N PHE A 372 40.07 -4.57 -25.41
CA PHE A 372 39.83 -5.90 -25.98
C PHE A 372 39.77 -7.00 -24.92
N GLU A 373 40.63 -6.96 -23.92
CA GLU A 373 40.61 -7.92 -22.80
C GLU A 373 39.30 -7.82 -22.01
N ILE A 374 38.80 -6.61 -21.77
CA ILE A 374 37.50 -6.42 -21.10
C ILE A 374 36.35 -6.92 -21.96
N ALA A 375 36.40 -6.64 -23.27
CA ALA A 375 35.40 -7.14 -24.20
C ALA A 375 35.37 -8.67 -24.23
N ALA A 376 36.54 -9.31 -24.30
CA ALA A 376 36.67 -10.76 -24.27
C ALA A 376 36.17 -11.35 -22.95
N ALA A 377 36.60 -10.79 -21.80
CA ALA A 377 36.19 -11.23 -20.47
C ALA A 377 34.66 -11.18 -20.26
N ASN A 378 33.99 -10.24 -20.93
CA ASN A 378 32.53 -10.03 -20.81
C ASN A 378 31.71 -10.60 -21.97
N LYS A 379 32.34 -11.35 -22.89
CA LYS A 379 31.71 -11.92 -24.11
C LYS A 379 31.04 -10.86 -24.97
N ILE A 380 31.75 -9.75 -25.17
CA ILE A 380 31.34 -8.64 -26.01
C ILE A 380 32.05 -8.76 -27.36
N GLN A 381 31.28 -8.88 -28.43
CA GLN A 381 31.74 -8.70 -29.79
C GLN A 381 31.79 -7.19 -30.11
N LEU A 382 32.98 -6.68 -30.39
CA LEU A 382 33.17 -5.30 -30.83
C LEU A 382 33.20 -5.24 -32.37
N ILE A 383 32.30 -4.44 -32.94
CA ILE A 383 32.31 -4.08 -34.36
C ILE A 383 32.72 -2.61 -34.44
N CYS A 384 33.93 -2.36 -34.92
CA CYS A 384 34.51 -1.01 -34.97
C CYS A 384 34.53 -0.52 -36.41
N LEU A 385 33.82 0.57 -36.68
CA LEU A 385 33.91 1.29 -37.94
C LEU A 385 35.02 2.32 -37.79
N THR A 386 36.03 2.32 -38.65
CA THR A 386 37.13 3.29 -38.53
C THR A 386 37.72 3.66 -39.88
N ALA A 387 38.10 4.93 -40.01
CA ALA A 387 38.89 5.42 -41.13
C ALA A 387 40.41 5.21 -40.92
N HIS A 388 40.82 4.80 -39.71
CA HIS A 388 42.24 4.59 -39.40
C HIS A 388 42.76 3.31 -40.06
N ARG A 389 43.79 3.46 -40.89
CA ARG A 389 44.49 2.35 -41.56
C ARG A 389 45.79 1.96 -40.84
N GLN A 390 45.96 2.37 -39.59
CA GLN A 390 47.16 2.04 -38.84
C GLN A 390 47.22 0.53 -38.60
N GLU A 391 48.31 -0.10 -39.04
CA GLU A 391 48.58 -1.52 -38.85
C GLU A 391 48.55 -1.90 -37.36
N SER A 392 48.97 -0.98 -36.49
CA SER A 392 48.89 -1.14 -35.04
C SER A 392 47.46 -1.27 -34.48
N ILE A 393 46.43 -0.92 -35.23
CA ILE A 393 45.02 -1.09 -34.83
C ILE A 393 44.47 -2.33 -35.52
N LEU A 394 44.67 -2.44 -36.83
CA LEU A 394 44.14 -3.53 -37.65
C LEU A 394 44.61 -4.91 -37.19
N LEU A 395 45.88 -5.06 -36.79
CA LEU A 395 46.43 -6.33 -36.30
C LEU A 395 45.78 -6.86 -35.01
N ARG A 396 45.02 -6.03 -34.28
CA ARG A 396 44.35 -6.45 -33.03
C ARG A 396 42.98 -7.04 -33.30
N PHE A 397 42.47 -6.86 -34.52
CA PHE A 397 41.22 -7.44 -34.94
C PHE A 397 41.48 -8.77 -35.65
N PRO A 398 40.78 -9.85 -35.25
CA PRO A 398 40.88 -11.12 -35.97
C PRO A 398 40.28 -11.03 -37.39
N VAL A 399 39.37 -10.08 -37.62
CA VAL A 399 38.70 -9.85 -38.91
C VAL A 399 38.68 -8.35 -39.18
N ALA A 400 39.21 -7.94 -40.33
CA ALA A 400 39.17 -6.56 -40.80
C ALA A 400 38.52 -6.49 -42.18
N TYR A 401 37.47 -5.68 -42.32
CA TYR A 401 36.83 -5.42 -43.60
C TYR A 401 37.29 -4.08 -44.17
N SER A 402 37.88 -4.10 -45.37
CA SER A 402 38.23 -2.87 -46.09
C SER A 402 37.10 -2.49 -47.06
N LEU A 403 36.37 -1.42 -46.74
CA LEU A 403 35.32 -0.89 -47.60
C LEU A 403 35.96 0.08 -48.61
N GLN A 404 36.20 -0.39 -49.83
CA GLN A 404 36.71 0.43 -50.93
C GLN A 404 35.58 0.76 -51.91
N LEU A 405 35.34 2.05 -52.12
CA LEU A 405 34.41 2.54 -53.15
C LEU A 405 35.07 2.40 -54.52
N ARG A 406 34.33 1.85 -55.49
CA ARG A 406 34.76 1.78 -56.90
C ARG A 406 33.76 2.51 -57.78
N SER A 407 34.29 3.27 -58.73
CA SER A 407 33.46 3.95 -59.73
C SER A 407 33.05 2.95 -60.81
N VAL A 408 31.74 2.68 -60.89
CA VAL A 408 31.14 1.86 -61.95
C VAL A 408 30.07 2.70 -62.62
N MET A 409 30.24 2.97 -63.92
CA MET A 409 29.29 3.76 -64.72
C MET A 409 28.95 5.14 -64.09
N GLY A 410 29.95 5.82 -63.51
CA GLY A 410 29.78 7.14 -62.90
C GLY A 410 29.08 7.14 -61.53
N ARG A 411 28.85 5.96 -60.92
CA ARG A 411 28.38 5.82 -59.54
C ARG A 411 29.42 5.12 -58.69
N GLU A 412 29.62 5.60 -57.46
CA GLU A 412 30.44 4.92 -56.47
C GLU A 412 29.64 3.77 -55.85
N VAL A 413 30.10 2.54 -56.04
CA VAL A 413 29.45 1.33 -55.52
C VAL A 413 30.46 0.46 -54.78
N MET A 414 29.99 -0.22 -53.74
CA MET A 414 30.73 -1.30 -53.07
C MET A 414 30.36 -2.62 -53.75
N GLN A 415 31.37 -3.39 -54.19
CA GLN A 415 31.16 -4.69 -54.84
C GLN A 415 31.65 -5.83 -53.95
N HIS A 416 30.82 -6.87 -53.81
CA HIS A 416 31.11 -8.05 -52.97
C HIS A 416 32.01 -9.10 -53.64
N ASP A 417 32.18 -9.03 -54.97
CA ASP A 417 32.79 -10.06 -55.82
C ASP A 417 34.29 -10.29 -55.55
N ARG A 418 34.92 -9.44 -54.72
CA ARG A 418 36.31 -9.57 -54.26
C ARG A 418 36.44 -9.21 -52.78
N LEU A 419 35.86 -10.05 -51.91
CA LEU A 419 36.28 -10.11 -50.50
C LEU A 419 37.71 -10.66 -50.46
N GLU A 420 38.71 -9.78 -50.59
CA GLU A 420 40.08 -10.12 -50.25
C GLU A 420 40.15 -10.31 -48.72
N SER A 421 40.12 -11.57 -48.28
CA SER A 421 40.48 -11.91 -46.91
C SER A 421 41.98 -11.64 -46.76
N GLY A 422 42.32 -10.41 -46.40
CA GLY A 422 43.67 -10.05 -46.00
C GLY A 422 44.01 -10.72 -44.67
N PHE A 423 44.31 -12.01 -44.68
CA PHE A 423 45.08 -12.62 -43.60
C PHE A 423 46.50 -12.03 -43.69
N TYR A 424 46.86 -11.15 -42.76
CA TYR A 424 48.26 -10.76 -42.58
C TYR A 424 49.01 -11.99 -42.05
N ASN A 425 49.57 -12.81 -42.94
CA ASN A 425 50.44 -13.91 -42.57
C ASN A 425 51.85 -13.35 -42.33
N VAL A 426 52.16 -13.01 -41.07
CA VAL A 426 53.49 -12.53 -40.67
C VAL A 426 54.40 -13.73 -40.45
N SER A 427 54.79 -14.38 -41.55
CA SER A 427 55.90 -15.33 -41.57
C SER A 427 56.89 -14.83 -42.63
N GLY A 428 57.72 -13.86 -42.25
CA GLY A 428 58.73 -13.29 -43.14
C GLY A 428 59.20 -11.89 -42.77
N MET A 429 59.56 -11.65 -41.50
CA MET A 429 60.42 -10.53 -41.12
C MET A 429 61.37 -10.99 -40.00
N GLU A 430 62.21 -11.97 -40.33
CA GLU A 430 63.56 -12.08 -39.78
C GLU A 430 64.50 -12.14 -40.99
N GLU A 431 65.17 -11.02 -41.26
CA GLU A 431 66.58 -10.95 -41.65
C GLU A 431 67.12 -9.53 -41.38
#